data_AF-A0A2V8ZZZ1-F1
#
_entry.id   AF-A0A2V8ZZZ1-F1
#
_cell.length_a   1.000
_cell.length_b   1.000
_cell.length_c   1.000
_cell.angle_alpha   90.00
_cell.angle_beta   90.00
_cell.angle_gamma   90.00
#
_symmetry.space_group_name_H-M   'P 1'
#
loop_
_entity.id
_entity.type
_entity.pdbx_description
1 polymer ?
#
loop_
_entity_poly.entity_id
_entity_poly.type
_entity_poly.pdbx_seq_one_letter_code
_entity_poly.pdbx_strand_id
1 'polypeptide(L)'
;MIVIVYLLLGSVVSVKAQVEGISRATIAQSALPIVFEPAASQQDSSIAMIGRVASGTVEFRPSAIAIHSGRKETGGFGINFDGARSTVPRGADLEQSLTNYLLGNDPAQWRTHVSNYAKVVYSNLYPGIDAVFYGNGNHLEHDFIVKPGAD
;
A
#
# COMPACT_ATOMS: atom_id res chain seq x y z
N MET A 1 6.81 -7.29 80.00
CA MET A 1 7.30 -8.68 79.96
C MET A 1 6.83 -9.22 78.61
N ILE A 2 7.59 -9.15 77.53
CA ILE A 2 8.87 -9.82 77.21
C ILE A 2 9.70 -8.89 76.30
N VAL A 3 11.02 -9.05 76.39
CA VAL A 3 12.07 -8.34 75.62
C VAL A 3 12.61 -9.29 74.53
N ILE A 4 13.43 -8.72 73.63
CA ILE A 4 14.51 -9.31 72.80
C ILE A 4 14.04 -9.97 71.46
N VAL A 5 14.68 -9.84 70.28
CA VAL A 5 16.06 -9.49 69.87
C VAL A 5 16.08 -8.87 68.45
N TYR A 6 17.07 -8.01 68.19
CA TYR A 6 17.44 -7.39 66.90
C TYR A 6 18.09 -8.36 65.90
N LEU A 7 17.88 -8.14 64.60
CA LEU A 7 18.94 -8.36 63.61
C LEU A 7 18.96 -7.19 62.61
N LEU A 8 20.12 -6.55 62.51
CA LEU A 8 20.46 -5.47 61.60
C LEU A 8 21.07 -6.05 60.32
N LEU A 9 20.79 -5.39 59.19
CA LEU A 9 21.61 -5.17 57.99
C LEU A 9 20.96 -5.62 56.67
N GLY A 10 20.86 -4.66 55.76
CA GLY A 10 20.55 -4.91 54.35
C GLY A 10 19.72 -3.79 53.73
N SER A 11 20.28 -2.59 53.61
CA SER A 11 19.69 -1.48 52.88
C SER A 11 19.52 -1.83 51.39
N VAL A 12 18.32 -1.65 50.84
CA VAL A 12 18.15 -1.26 49.44
C VAL A 12 17.09 -0.15 49.42
N VAL A 13 17.55 1.09 49.27
CA VAL A 13 16.66 2.19 48.89
C VAL A 13 16.44 2.07 47.39
N SER A 14 15.32 1.47 46.98
CA SER A 14 14.88 1.55 45.59
C SER A 14 14.04 2.82 45.43
N VAL A 15 14.62 3.81 44.77
CA VAL A 15 13.90 5.00 44.29
C VAL A 15 12.81 4.53 43.32
N LYS A 16 11.54 4.75 43.68
CA LYS A 16 10.42 4.56 42.74
C LYS A 16 10.41 5.76 41.79
N ALA A 17 10.92 5.57 40.57
CA ALA A 17 10.60 6.47 39.48
C ALA A 17 9.11 6.30 39.15
N GLN A 18 8.29 7.30 39.49
CA GLN A 18 6.99 7.45 38.87
C GLN A 18 7.22 7.96 37.44
N VAL A 19 6.92 7.12 36.46
CA VAL A 19 6.75 7.57 35.08
C VAL A 19 5.27 7.86 34.89
N GLU A 20 4.94 9.16 34.87
CA GLU A 20 3.66 9.65 34.41
C GLU A 20 3.44 9.23 32.94
N GLY A 21 2.27 8.64 32.68
CA GLY A 21 1.57 8.67 31.40
C GLY A 21 2.38 8.47 30.12
N ILE A 22 2.76 7.24 29.80
CA ILE A 22 2.88 6.87 28.39
C ILE A 22 1.45 6.64 27.90
N SER A 23 0.83 7.72 27.40
CA SER A 23 -0.34 7.60 26.55
C SER A 23 0.02 6.58 25.47
N ARG A 24 -0.64 5.41 25.48
CA ARG A 24 -0.47 4.45 24.39
C ARG A 24 -0.76 5.25 23.13
N ALA A 25 0.24 5.44 22.28
CA ALA A 25 -0.01 5.84 20.92
C ALA A 25 -0.94 4.76 20.37
N THR A 26 -2.24 5.03 20.40
CA THR A 26 -3.16 4.44 19.45
C THR A 26 -2.56 4.90 18.13
N ILE A 27 -1.75 4.04 17.50
CA ILE A 27 -1.58 4.11 16.07
C ILE A 27 -3.02 4.06 15.62
N ALA A 28 -3.57 5.23 15.29
CA ALA A 28 -4.81 5.27 14.57
C ALA A 28 -4.55 4.27 13.46
N GLN A 29 -5.31 3.18 13.45
CA GLN A 29 -5.32 2.20 12.39
C GLN A 29 -5.94 2.89 11.17
N SER A 30 -5.49 4.12 10.86
CA SER A 30 -5.72 4.91 9.69
C SER A 30 -5.30 3.98 8.58
N ALA A 31 -6.29 3.50 7.83
CA ALA A 31 -6.01 2.66 6.70
C ALA A 31 -4.96 3.37 5.84
N LEU A 32 -3.83 2.71 5.63
CA LEU A 32 -2.76 3.27 4.82
C LEU A 32 -3.37 3.66 3.46
N PRO A 33 -3.07 4.87 2.95
CA PRO A 33 -3.59 5.30 1.67
C PRO A 33 -3.16 4.29 0.60
N ILE A 34 -4.08 3.97 -0.31
CA ILE A 34 -3.72 3.18 -1.49
C ILE A 34 -2.86 4.07 -2.38
N VAL A 35 -1.62 3.67 -2.56
CA VAL A 35 -0.69 4.26 -3.52
C VAL A 35 -0.33 3.26 -4.60
N PHE A 36 0.05 3.77 -5.76
CA PHE A 36 0.39 2.98 -6.93
C PHE A 36 1.86 3.16 -7.31
N GLU A 37 2.42 2.17 -7.96
CA GLU A 37 3.80 2.20 -8.43
C GLU A 37 3.98 1.43 -9.75
N PRO A 38 5.05 1.71 -10.51
CA PRO A 38 5.39 0.92 -11.68
C PRO A 38 5.70 -0.52 -11.30
N ALA A 39 5.23 -1.47 -12.11
CA ALA A 39 5.51 -2.87 -11.90
C ALA A 39 7.03 -3.15 -11.93
N ALA A 40 7.46 -4.07 -11.06
CA ALA A 40 8.88 -4.40 -10.89
C ALA A 40 9.53 -5.09 -12.08
N SER A 41 8.74 -5.89 -12.81
CA SER A 41 9.23 -6.79 -13.83
C SER A 41 9.16 -6.13 -15.20
N GLN A 42 10.31 -5.93 -15.83
CA GLN A 42 10.36 -5.65 -17.28
C GLN A 42 10.10 -6.92 -18.12
N GLN A 43 10.17 -8.10 -17.48
CA GLN A 43 10.12 -9.40 -18.15
C GLN A 43 8.68 -9.90 -18.30
N ASP A 44 7.79 -9.46 -17.41
CA ASP A 44 6.34 -9.53 -17.60
C ASP A 44 5.82 -8.15 -18.02
N SER A 45 5.98 -7.84 -19.31
CA SER A 45 5.52 -6.58 -19.91
C SER A 45 4.00 -6.40 -19.89
N SER A 46 3.26 -7.40 -19.41
CA SER A 46 1.81 -7.34 -19.34
C SER A 46 1.28 -6.56 -18.13
N ILE A 47 2.13 -6.24 -17.14
CA ILE A 47 1.77 -5.42 -15.97
C ILE A 47 2.54 -4.10 -16.02
N ALA A 48 1.83 -2.98 -16.03
CA ALA A 48 2.44 -1.65 -16.08
C ALA A 48 2.50 -0.98 -14.70
N MET A 49 1.42 -1.08 -13.93
CA MET A 49 1.33 -0.50 -12.59
C MET A 49 0.78 -1.53 -11.60
N ILE A 50 1.11 -1.37 -10.33
CA ILE A 50 0.50 -2.13 -9.23
C ILE A 50 0.03 -1.20 -8.11
N GLY A 51 -0.92 -1.66 -7.31
CA GLY A 51 -1.38 -1.00 -6.09
C GLY A 51 -1.64 -2.02 -4.98
N ARG A 52 -1.45 -1.62 -3.73
CA ARG A 52 -1.75 -2.46 -2.56
C ARG A 52 -3.08 -2.04 -1.97
N VAL A 53 -4.01 -2.99 -1.87
CA VAL A 53 -5.35 -2.80 -1.31
C VAL A 53 -5.58 -3.80 -0.18
N ALA A 54 -6.56 -3.57 0.69
CA ALA A 54 -6.82 -4.46 1.82
C ALA A 54 -7.10 -5.92 1.40
N SER A 55 -7.65 -6.13 0.21
CA SER A 55 -7.95 -7.44 -0.36
C SER A 55 -6.77 -8.11 -1.08
N GLY A 56 -5.65 -7.41 -1.31
CA GLY A 56 -4.50 -7.97 -2.01
C GLY A 56 -3.75 -6.95 -2.88
N THR A 57 -3.33 -7.40 -4.07
CA THR A 57 -2.60 -6.56 -5.03
C THR A 57 -3.45 -6.35 -6.26
N VAL A 58 -3.66 -5.10 -6.64
CA VAL A 58 -4.21 -4.78 -7.96
C VAL A 58 -3.07 -4.61 -8.96
N GLU A 59 -3.23 -5.22 -10.12
CA GLU A 59 -2.34 -5.16 -11.27
C GLU A 59 -3.06 -4.47 -12.42
N PHE A 60 -2.42 -3.46 -13.00
CA PHE A 60 -2.95 -2.69 -14.12
C PHE A 60 -2.23 -3.10 -15.40
N ARG A 61 -2.99 -3.62 -16.35
CA ARG A 61 -2.54 -4.22 -17.62
C ARG A 61 -3.12 -3.42 -18.79
N PRO A 62 -2.58 -3.50 -20.02
CA PRO A 62 -2.98 -2.59 -21.11
C PRO A 62 -4.48 -2.52 -21.46
N SER A 63 -5.26 -3.54 -21.14
CA SER A 63 -6.72 -3.58 -21.38
C SER A 63 -7.47 -4.34 -20.29
N ALA A 64 -6.89 -4.44 -19.10
CA ALA A 64 -7.48 -5.19 -17.99
C ALA A 64 -6.92 -4.72 -16.64
N ILE A 65 -7.66 -5.03 -15.57
CA ILE A 65 -7.17 -4.99 -14.20
C ILE A 65 -7.38 -6.36 -13.56
N ALA A 66 -6.44 -6.76 -12.69
CA ALA A 66 -6.54 -8.00 -11.93
C ALA A 66 -6.25 -7.73 -10.45
N ILE A 67 -7.06 -8.28 -9.56
CA ILE A 67 -6.87 -8.22 -8.12
C ILE A 67 -6.54 -9.63 -7.64
N HIS A 68 -5.31 -9.81 -7.19
CA HIS A 68 -4.83 -11.06 -6.62
C HIS A 68 -4.88 -10.98 -5.11
N SER A 69 -5.72 -11.83 -4.50
CA SER A 69 -5.74 -12.01 -3.05
C SER A 69 -4.46 -12.68 -2.59
N GLY A 70 -3.89 -12.21 -1.48
CA GLY A 70 -2.74 -12.86 -0.84
C GLY A 70 -3.09 -14.20 -0.16
N ARG A 71 -4.38 -14.57 -0.08
CA ARG A 71 -4.83 -15.85 0.46
C ARG A 71 -4.88 -16.89 -0.64
N LYS A 72 -4.14 -17.99 -0.47
CA LYS A 72 -3.99 -19.11 -1.42
C LYS A 72 -5.30 -19.72 -1.95
N GLU A 73 -6.41 -19.56 -1.24
CA GLU A 73 -7.68 -20.26 -1.50
C GLU A 73 -8.75 -19.38 -2.17
N THR A 74 -8.56 -18.06 -2.21
CA THR A 74 -9.46 -17.14 -2.90
C THR A 74 -8.85 -16.79 -4.25
N GLY A 75 -9.46 -17.26 -5.34
CA GLY A 75 -9.06 -16.92 -6.71
C GLY A 75 -8.97 -15.40 -6.92
N GLY A 76 -8.18 -14.99 -7.91
CA GLY A 76 -8.11 -13.58 -8.32
C GLY A 76 -9.40 -13.12 -8.99
N PHE A 77 -9.70 -11.83 -8.88
CA PHE A 77 -10.78 -11.19 -9.62
C PHE A 77 -10.18 -10.36 -10.75
N GLY A 78 -10.71 -10.47 -11.97
CA GLY A 78 -10.21 -9.72 -13.12
C GLY A 78 -11.34 -9.01 -13.86
N ILE A 79 -11.05 -7.81 -14.35
CA ILE A 79 -11.93 -7.05 -15.25
C ILE A 79 -11.16 -6.86 -16.57
N ASN A 80 -11.78 -7.26 -17.66
CA ASN A 80 -11.33 -6.92 -19.01
C ASN A 80 -12.13 -5.72 -19.51
N PHE A 81 -11.47 -4.77 -20.16
CA PHE A 81 -12.13 -3.66 -20.83
C PHE A 81 -12.48 -4.07 -22.26
N ASP A 82 -13.61 -4.75 -22.42
CA ASP A 82 -14.05 -5.22 -23.74
C ASP A 82 -14.28 -4.05 -24.70
N GLY A 83 -13.80 -4.19 -25.94
CA GLY A 83 -13.84 -3.14 -26.96
C GLY A 83 -12.82 -2.00 -26.74
N ALA A 84 -12.04 -2.03 -25.66
CA ALA A 84 -11.04 -1.01 -25.40
C ALA A 84 -9.81 -1.15 -26.30
N ARG A 85 -9.10 -0.04 -26.46
CA ARG A 85 -7.75 -0.04 -27.02
C ARG A 85 -6.78 -0.64 -26.01
N SER A 86 -5.79 -1.38 -26.50
CA SER A 86 -4.62 -1.73 -25.69
C SER A 86 -3.78 -0.47 -25.46
N THR A 87 -3.82 0.07 -24.24
CA THR A 87 -3.11 1.28 -23.85
C THR A 87 -2.36 1.06 -22.55
N VAL A 88 -1.07 1.44 -22.50
CA VAL A 88 -0.26 1.21 -21.31
C VAL A 88 -0.68 2.19 -20.21
N PRO A 89 -1.25 1.73 -19.09
CA PRO A 89 -1.66 2.64 -18.02
C PRO A 89 -0.45 3.25 -17.33
N ARG A 90 -0.61 4.48 -16.83
CA ARG A 90 0.49 5.26 -16.24
C ARG A 90 0.12 5.81 -14.87
N GLY A 91 1.10 5.90 -13.99
CA GLY A 91 0.96 6.65 -12.74
C GLY A 91 0.76 8.15 -13.00
N ALA A 92 -0.16 8.76 -12.27
CA ALA A 92 -0.38 10.20 -12.24
C ALA A 92 -0.45 10.69 -10.79
N ASP A 93 -0.22 11.98 -10.61
CA ASP A 93 -0.15 12.65 -9.30
C ASP A 93 0.92 12.02 -8.41
N LEU A 94 2.18 12.41 -8.64
CA LEU A 94 3.33 11.88 -7.90
C LEU A 94 3.20 12.15 -6.40
N GLU A 95 3.39 11.10 -5.61
CA GLU A 95 3.36 11.16 -4.16
C GLU A 95 4.74 11.43 -3.58
N GLN A 96 4.76 12.01 -2.37
CA GLN A 96 6.00 12.18 -1.61
C GLN A 96 6.49 10.85 -1.01
N SER A 97 5.60 9.87 -0.89
CA SER A 97 5.95 8.54 -0.42
C SER A 97 6.78 7.78 -1.45
N LEU A 98 7.70 6.97 -0.96
CA LEU A 98 8.50 6.07 -1.77
C LEU A 98 8.39 4.66 -1.22
N THR A 99 8.44 3.67 -2.10
CA THR A 99 8.46 2.26 -1.72
C THR A 99 9.87 1.68 -1.85
N ASN A 100 10.28 0.87 -0.87
CA ASN A 100 11.56 0.18 -0.85
C ASN A 100 11.34 -1.33 -0.73
N TYR A 101 11.86 -2.09 -1.68
CA TYR A 101 11.84 -3.54 -1.72
C TYR A 101 13.22 -4.08 -1.32
N LEU A 102 13.36 -4.42 -0.04
CA LEU A 102 14.59 -4.99 0.53
C LEU A 102 14.47 -6.52 0.59
N LEU A 103 14.32 -7.15 -0.58
CA LEU A 103 14.06 -8.59 -0.68
C LEU A 103 15.37 -9.38 -0.62
N GLY A 104 15.46 -10.32 0.32
CA GLY A 104 16.66 -11.13 0.53
C GLY A 104 17.81 -10.38 1.20
N ASN A 105 18.96 -11.05 1.29
CA ASN A 105 20.11 -10.56 2.07
C ASN A 105 21.18 -9.85 1.20
N ASP A 106 20.97 -9.73 -0.11
CA ASP A 106 21.90 -9.06 -1.02
C ASP A 106 21.39 -7.64 -1.32
N PRO A 107 22.04 -6.58 -0.81
CA PRO A 107 21.66 -5.20 -1.09
C PRO A 107 21.70 -4.82 -2.57
N ALA A 108 22.49 -5.52 -3.40
CA ALA A 108 22.51 -5.28 -4.84
C ALA A 108 21.19 -5.72 -5.53
N GLN A 109 20.39 -6.55 -4.88
CA GLN A 109 19.06 -6.97 -5.35
C GLN A 109 17.94 -6.08 -4.81
N TRP A 110 18.24 -5.14 -3.91
CA TRP A 110 17.24 -4.24 -3.36
C TRP A 110 16.79 -3.21 -4.40
N ARG A 111 15.48 -2.94 -4.45
CA ARG A 111 14.92 -1.84 -5.24
C ARG A 111 14.48 -0.75 -4.29
N THR A 112 15.19 0.36 -4.25
CA THR A 112 14.88 1.48 -3.36
C THR A 112 14.39 2.69 -4.15
N HIS A 113 13.73 3.62 -3.47
CA HIS A 113 13.23 4.88 -4.03
C HIS A 113 12.26 4.67 -5.21
N VAL A 114 11.40 3.65 -5.11
CA VAL A 114 10.34 3.47 -6.11
C VAL A 114 9.29 4.55 -5.91
N SER A 115 9.10 5.39 -6.93
CA SER A 115 8.10 6.46 -6.93
C SER A 115 6.70 5.91 -6.75
N ASN A 116 5.94 6.56 -5.87
CA ASN A 116 4.52 6.30 -5.73
C ASN A 116 3.67 7.38 -6.41
N TYR A 117 2.46 6.98 -6.77
CA TYR A 117 1.48 7.79 -7.49
C TYR A 117 0.12 7.66 -6.81
N ALA A 118 -0.65 8.74 -6.77
CA ALA A 118 -1.99 8.74 -6.19
C ALA A 118 -3.01 8.09 -7.14
N LYS A 119 -2.72 8.06 -8.45
CA LYS A 119 -3.64 7.59 -9.49
C LYS A 119 -2.97 6.70 -10.53
N VAL A 120 -3.77 5.86 -11.17
CA VAL A 120 -3.42 5.18 -12.42
C VAL A 120 -4.39 5.61 -13.52
N VAL A 121 -3.85 6.01 -14.67
CA VAL A 121 -4.62 6.55 -15.79
C VAL A 121 -4.45 5.67 -17.03
N TYR A 122 -5.58 5.26 -17.60
CA TYR A 122 -5.69 4.75 -18.96
C TYR A 122 -6.16 5.89 -19.87
N SER A 123 -5.23 6.52 -20.58
CA SER A 123 -5.59 7.53 -21.57
C SER A 123 -6.21 6.87 -22.80
N ASN A 124 -7.37 7.40 -23.21
CA ASN A 124 -8.09 7.03 -24.44
C ASN A 124 -8.34 5.52 -24.51
N LEU A 125 -8.70 4.94 -23.35
CA LEU A 125 -9.02 3.52 -23.19
C LEU A 125 -10.12 3.12 -24.19
N TYR A 126 -11.15 3.95 -24.26
CA TYR A 126 -12.06 4.01 -25.40
C TYR A 126 -11.85 5.34 -26.14
N PRO A 127 -12.27 5.46 -27.42
CA PRO A 127 -12.16 6.70 -28.17
C PRO A 127 -12.80 7.89 -27.42
N GLY A 128 -11.96 8.81 -26.94
CA GLY A 128 -12.39 9.99 -26.18
C GLY A 128 -12.72 9.73 -24.71
N ILE A 129 -12.51 8.53 -24.19
CA ILE A 129 -12.79 8.18 -22.78
C ILE A 129 -11.51 7.71 -22.11
N ASP A 130 -11.14 8.40 -21.03
CA ASP A 130 -10.05 7.98 -20.16
C ASP A 130 -10.62 7.21 -18.95
N ALA A 131 -9.91 6.20 -18.44
CA ALA A 131 -10.25 5.58 -17.15
C ALA A 131 -9.20 5.96 -16.11
N VAL A 132 -9.64 6.38 -14.92
CA VAL A 132 -8.77 6.82 -13.83
C VAL A 132 -9.09 6.00 -12.58
N PHE A 133 -8.06 5.41 -11.97
CA PHE A 133 -8.16 4.63 -10.75
C PHE A 133 -7.45 5.33 -9.61
N TYR A 134 -8.05 5.35 -8.42
CA TYR A 134 -7.50 6.02 -7.24
C TYR A 134 -7.99 5.37 -5.94
N GLY A 135 -7.30 5.67 -4.84
CA GLY A 135 -7.73 5.27 -3.50
C GLY A 135 -8.74 6.25 -2.91
N ASN A 136 -9.84 5.73 -2.35
CA ASN A 136 -10.73 6.45 -1.44
C ASN A 136 -10.71 5.73 -0.09
N GLY A 137 -9.85 6.21 0.82
CA GLY A 137 -9.51 5.47 2.04
C GLY A 137 -8.82 4.14 1.71
N ASN A 138 -9.44 3.02 2.06
CA ASN A 138 -8.95 1.66 1.77
C ASN A 138 -9.66 0.99 0.58
N HIS A 139 -10.50 1.72 -0.14
CA HIS A 139 -11.21 1.24 -1.31
C HIS A 139 -10.57 1.75 -2.59
N LEU A 140 -10.47 0.88 -3.59
CA LEU A 140 -10.10 1.26 -4.94
C LEU A 140 -11.36 1.74 -5.65
N GLU A 141 -11.35 2.97 -6.13
CA GLU A 141 -12.41 3.57 -6.94
C GLU A 141 -11.90 3.88 -8.35
N HIS A 142 -12.83 4.10 -9.27
CA HIS A 142 -12.51 4.48 -10.64
C HIS A 142 -13.56 5.42 -11.22
N ASP A 143 -13.10 6.28 -12.13
CA ASP A 143 -13.94 7.17 -12.92
C ASP A 143 -13.62 6.99 -14.41
N PHE A 144 -14.66 7.06 -15.24
CA PHE A 144 -14.53 7.23 -16.69
C PHE A 144 -14.73 8.69 -17.05
N ILE A 145 -13.68 9.32 -17.56
CA ILE A 145 -13.71 10.71 -17.99
C ILE A 145 -14.05 10.74 -19.48
N VAL A 146 -15.30 11.06 -19.77
CA VAL A 146 -15.85 11.12 -21.13
C VAL A 146 -15.63 12.53 -21.70
N LYS A 147 -14.84 12.64 -22.78
CA LYS A 147 -14.64 13.91 -23.49
C LYS A 147 -15.86 14.24 -24.34
N PRO A 148 -16.11 15.53 -24.65
CA PRO A 148 -17.21 15.91 -25.54
C PRO A 148 -17.21 15.13 -26.86
N GLY A 149 -18.35 14.52 -27.19
CA GLY A 149 -18.54 13.76 -28.44
C GLY A 149 -18.07 12.31 -28.42
N ALA A 150 -17.65 11.77 -27.28
CA ALA A 150 -17.39 10.34 -27.10
C ALA A 150 -18.67 9.57 -26.77
N ASP A 151 -18.74 8.30 -27.19
CA ASP A 151 -19.87 7.38 -27.03
C ASP A 151 -19.45 5.99 -26.51
#